data_AF-A0A366LV19-F1
#
_entry.id   AF-A0A366LV19-F1
#
_cell.length_a   1.000
_cell.length_b   1.000
_cell.length_c   1.000
_cell.angle_alpha   90.00
_cell.angle_beta   90.00
_cell.angle_gamma   90.00
#
_symmetry.space_group_name_H-M   'P 1'
#
loop_
_entity.id
_entity.type
_entity.pdbx_description
1 polymer ?
#
loop_
_entity_poly.entity_id
_entity_poly.type
_entity_poly.pdbx_seq_one_letter_code
_entity_poly.pdbx_strand_id
1 'polypeptide(L)'
;MSPPACPAPLHPYGVGTPPVLVTDPAGMFAELARLDLPRGHYVVCGSATLWVRGLRAHLGDLDVLAEGPAWKRVLQLGVAPCPAPSGHGLVIRHPSGIEFADRWTPGWSTGYLISSADVIDGIPFMRLGDVLTWKQRARRAKDLPDIAAIGRLRTAWNRAPQSMAA
;
A
#
# COMPACT_ATOMS: atom_id res chain seq x y z
N MET A 1 36.18 -44.23 -13.39
CA MET A 1 35.91 -43.08 -14.30
C MET A 1 34.59 -42.46 -13.84
N SER A 2 34.63 -41.28 -13.23
CA SER A 2 33.42 -40.54 -12.82
C SER A 2 32.90 -39.71 -14.00
N PRO A 3 31.57 -39.51 -14.12
CA PRO A 3 31.03 -38.65 -15.18
C PRO A 3 31.42 -37.18 -14.93
N PRO A 4 31.52 -36.35 -15.98
CA PRO A 4 31.80 -34.93 -15.83
C PRO A 4 30.59 -34.25 -15.13
N ALA A 5 30.88 -33.43 -14.13
CA ALA A 5 29.87 -32.61 -13.48
C ALA A 5 29.24 -31.63 -14.49
N CYS A 6 27.90 -31.55 -14.51
CA CYS A 6 27.20 -30.51 -15.24
C CYS A 6 27.68 -29.13 -14.74
N PRO A 7 28.07 -28.20 -15.61
CA PRO A 7 28.33 -26.83 -15.19
C PRO A 7 27.02 -26.20 -14.70
N ALA A 8 27.07 -25.58 -13.52
CA ALA A 8 25.95 -24.80 -13.00
C ALA A 8 25.60 -23.66 -13.98
N PRO A 9 24.30 -23.35 -14.18
CA PRO A 9 23.90 -22.26 -15.06
C PRO A 9 24.44 -20.94 -14.54
N LEU A 10 25.26 -20.28 -15.35
CA LEU A 10 25.71 -18.91 -15.14
C LEU A 10 24.49 -18.00 -15.21
N HIS A 11 23.98 -17.55 -14.06
CA HIS A 11 23.00 -16.48 -13.99
C HIS A 11 23.72 -15.14 -14.24
N PRO A 12 23.41 -14.38 -15.31
CA PRO A 12 24.10 -13.15 -15.65
C PRO A 12 23.74 -11.95 -14.76
N TYR A 13 22.90 -12.14 -13.75
CA TYR A 13 22.50 -11.09 -12.81
C TYR A 13 22.89 -11.50 -11.40
N GLY A 14 23.88 -10.81 -10.84
CA GLY A 14 24.18 -10.89 -9.42
C GLY A 14 22.88 -10.69 -8.64
N VAL A 15 22.58 -11.61 -7.73
CA VAL A 15 21.44 -11.50 -6.82
C VAL A 15 21.79 -10.44 -5.78
N GLY A 16 21.76 -9.17 -6.20
CA GLY A 16 21.73 -8.06 -5.28
C GLY A 16 20.47 -8.17 -4.43
N THR A 17 20.56 -7.84 -3.15
CA THR A 17 19.36 -7.68 -2.31
C THR A 17 18.39 -6.75 -3.05
N PRO A 18 17.12 -7.14 -3.25
CA PRO A 18 16.15 -6.27 -3.89
C PRO A 18 16.11 -4.94 -3.14
N PRO A 19 15.98 -3.80 -3.85
CA PRO A 19 15.99 -2.50 -3.19
C PRO A 19 14.80 -2.40 -2.23
N VAL A 20 15.06 -1.86 -1.04
CA VAL A 20 14.00 -1.42 -0.12
C VAL A 20 13.23 -0.32 -0.83
N LEU A 21 11.92 -0.52 -1.01
CA LEU A 21 11.01 0.40 -1.69
C LEU A 21 10.37 1.38 -0.72
N VAL A 22 10.15 0.97 0.53
CA VAL A 22 9.59 1.83 1.57
C VAL A 22 10.69 2.71 2.16
N THR A 23 10.75 3.96 1.68
CA THR A 23 11.51 5.02 2.36
C THR A 23 10.60 5.79 3.32
N ASP A 24 11.14 6.24 4.45
CA ASP A 24 10.36 6.90 5.50
C ASP A 24 10.94 8.24 5.97
N PRO A 25 11.01 9.25 5.08
CA PRO A 25 11.61 10.53 5.43
C PRO A 25 10.87 11.28 6.56
N ALA A 26 9.60 10.95 6.81
CA ALA A 26 8.75 11.59 7.81
C ALA A 26 8.48 10.71 9.06
N GLY A 27 9.03 9.49 9.13
CA GLY A 27 8.87 8.59 10.28
C GLY A 27 7.51 7.90 10.41
N MET A 28 6.62 8.02 9.42
CA MET A 28 5.26 7.47 9.49
C MET A 28 5.23 5.94 9.37
N PHE A 29 6.10 5.36 8.52
CA PHE A 29 6.18 3.90 8.38
C PHE A 29 6.86 3.25 9.58
N ALA A 30 7.89 3.89 10.15
CA ALA A 30 8.53 3.47 11.38
C ALA A 30 7.54 3.50 12.55
N GLU A 31 6.73 4.57 12.65
CA GLU A 31 5.68 4.64 13.67
C GLU A 31 4.61 3.56 13.46
N LEU A 32 4.15 3.35 12.22
CA LEU A 32 3.21 2.27 11.92
C LEU A 32 3.76 0.89 12.33
N ALA A 33 5.04 0.63 12.07
CA ALA A 33 5.70 -0.60 12.49
C ALA A 33 5.77 -0.72 14.03
N ARG A 34 6.08 0.37 14.73
CA ARG A 34 6.14 0.43 16.20
C ARG A 34 4.80 0.09 16.88
N LEU A 35 3.68 0.39 16.21
CA LEU A 35 2.35 0.09 16.72
C LEU A 35 2.02 -1.41 16.76
N ASP A 36 2.79 -2.22 16.01
CA ASP A 36 2.68 -3.68 15.94
C ASP A 36 1.25 -4.15 15.68
N LEU A 37 0.63 -3.57 14.64
CA LEU A 37 -0.74 -3.92 14.27
C LEU A 37 -0.78 -5.37 13.74
N PRO A 38 -1.74 -6.20 14.20
CA PRO A 38 -1.89 -7.57 13.71
C PRO A 38 -2.04 -7.64 12.18
N ARG A 39 -1.16 -8.39 11.53
CA ARG A 39 -1.21 -8.62 10.07
C ARG A 39 -2.54 -9.25 9.67
N GLY A 40 -2.99 -8.94 8.45
CA GLY A 40 -4.28 -9.43 7.95
C GLY A 40 -5.50 -8.70 8.55
N HIS A 41 -5.27 -7.69 9.39
CA HIS A 41 -6.33 -6.85 9.95
C HIS A 41 -6.12 -5.35 9.67
N TYR A 42 -5.12 -5.00 8.88
CA TYR A 42 -4.95 -3.64 8.39
C TYR A 42 -4.35 -3.60 6.99
N VAL A 43 -4.51 -2.47 6.32
CA VAL A 43 -3.92 -2.16 5.03
C VAL A 43 -3.62 -0.67 4.93
N VAL A 44 -2.47 -0.32 4.37
CA VAL A 44 -2.09 1.05 4.02
C VAL A 44 -2.76 1.44 2.72
N CYS A 45 -3.43 2.58 2.70
CA CYS A 45 -4.31 3.01 1.62
C CYS A 45 -3.80 4.28 0.92
N GLY A 46 -4.57 4.75 -0.06
CA GLY A 46 -4.44 6.10 -0.58
C GLY A 46 -3.08 6.43 -1.18
N SER A 47 -2.55 7.61 -0.87
CA SER A 47 -1.37 8.18 -1.51
C SER A 47 -0.09 7.39 -1.25
N ALA A 48 0.02 6.70 -0.11
CA ALA A 48 1.16 5.86 0.24
C ALA A 48 1.36 4.69 -0.75
N THR A 49 0.26 4.17 -1.30
CA THR A 49 0.29 3.12 -2.33
C THR A 49 0.99 3.61 -3.61
N LEU A 50 0.81 4.88 -3.98
CA LEU A 50 1.50 5.48 -5.13
C LEU A 50 2.95 5.83 -4.80
N TRP A 51 3.20 6.37 -3.60
CA TRP A 51 4.53 6.74 -3.12
C TRP A 51 5.51 5.57 -3.17
N VAL A 52 5.16 4.43 -2.55
CA VAL A 52 6.03 3.25 -2.50
C VAL A 52 6.33 2.63 -3.88
N ARG A 53 5.51 2.97 -4.89
CA ARG A 53 5.68 2.54 -6.29
C ARG A 53 6.34 3.62 -7.16
N GLY A 54 6.84 4.71 -6.58
CA GLY A 54 7.48 5.81 -7.31
C GLY A 54 6.52 6.60 -8.21
N LEU A 55 5.20 6.49 -8.01
CA LEU A 55 4.19 7.17 -8.82
C LEU A 55 3.82 8.56 -8.28
N ARG A 56 4.30 8.89 -7.07
CA ARG A 56 4.06 10.16 -6.39
C ARG A 56 5.34 10.59 -5.67
N ALA A 57 5.67 11.88 -5.72
CA ALA A 57 6.90 12.44 -5.16
C ALA A 57 6.76 12.99 -3.72
N HIS A 58 5.55 13.03 -3.18
CA HIS A 58 5.31 13.53 -1.82
C HIS A 58 4.24 12.72 -1.10
N LEU A 59 4.51 12.35 0.13
CA LEU A 59 3.59 11.71 1.06
C LEU A 59 3.29 12.69 2.21
N GLY A 60 2.04 13.15 2.32
CA GLY A 60 1.65 14.12 3.35
C GLY A 60 1.12 13.46 4.62
N ASP A 61 0.45 12.33 4.45
CA ASP A 61 -0.21 11.54 5.48
C ASP A 61 -0.13 10.05 5.13
N LEU A 62 -0.37 9.20 6.13
CA LEU A 62 -0.50 7.77 5.94
C LEU A 62 -1.92 7.33 6.30
N ASP A 63 -2.71 6.97 5.29
CA ASP A 63 -4.03 6.40 5.49
C ASP A 63 -3.90 4.90 5.81
N VAL A 64 -4.46 4.44 6.94
CA VAL A 64 -4.47 3.03 7.34
C VAL A 64 -5.90 2.58 7.62
N LEU A 65 -6.40 1.66 6.82
CA LEU A 65 -7.66 0.98 7.09
C LEU A 65 -7.40 -0.20 8.02
N ALA A 66 -8.12 -0.30 9.13
CA ALA A 66 -7.94 -1.35 10.12
C ALA A 66 -9.29 -1.94 10.57
N GLU A 67 -9.33 -3.23 10.84
CA GLU A 67 -10.50 -3.90 11.40
C GLU A 67 -10.12 -4.83 12.56
N GLY A 68 -11.12 -5.35 13.26
CA GLY A 68 -10.93 -6.42 14.25
C GLY A 68 -9.82 -6.12 15.27
N PRO A 69 -8.85 -7.04 15.48
CA PRO A 69 -7.73 -6.84 16.39
C PRO A 69 -6.87 -5.60 16.13
N ALA A 70 -6.63 -5.23 14.87
CA ALA A 70 -5.85 -4.03 14.57
C ALA A 70 -6.61 -2.75 14.94
N TRP A 71 -7.91 -2.68 14.66
CA TRP A 71 -8.71 -1.54 15.11
C TRP A 71 -8.78 -1.44 16.63
N LYS A 72 -8.94 -2.57 17.34
CA LYS A 72 -8.87 -2.61 18.81
C LYS A 72 -7.54 -2.06 19.34
N ARG A 73 -6.43 -2.38 18.66
CA ARG A 73 -5.10 -1.85 19.02
C ARG A 73 -5.00 -0.33 18.79
N VAL A 74 -5.55 0.18 17.70
CA VAL A 74 -5.63 1.62 17.43
C VAL A 74 -6.46 2.35 18.50
N LEU A 75 -7.58 1.78 18.95
CA LEU A 75 -8.40 2.37 20.01
C LEU A 75 -7.65 2.50 21.35
N GLN A 76 -6.63 1.66 21.60
CA GLN A 76 -5.81 1.72 22.81
C GLN A 76 -4.79 2.88 22.81
N LEU A 77 -4.68 3.63 21.72
CA LEU A 77 -3.81 4.81 21.64
C LEU A 77 -4.34 5.99 22.47
N GLY A 78 -5.57 5.91 22.99
CA GLY A 78 -6.17 6.95 23.84
C GLY A 78 -6.64 8.18 23.07
N VAL A 79 -6.59 8.16 21.73
CA VAL A 79 -7.16 9.20 20.87
C VAL A 79 -8.62 8.84 20.57
N ALA A 80 -9.54 9.75 20.87
CA ALA A 80 -10.96 9.52 20.65
C ALA A 80 -11.28 9.39 19.14
N PRO A 81 -11.98 8.32 18.71
CA PRO A 81 -12.44 8.21 17.33
C PRO A 81 -13.54 9.23 17.04
N CYS A 82 -13.56 9.79 15.83
CA CYS A 82 -14.61 10.67 15.33
C CYS A 82 -15.21 10.13 14.02
N PRO A 83 -16.41 10.59 13.61
CA PRO A 83 -16.98 10.18 12.32
C PRO A 83 -16.04 10.49 11.15
N ALA A 84 -15.85 9.52 10.26
CA ALA A 84 -15.01 9.73 9.09
C ALA A 84 -15.61 10.81 8.17
N PRO A 85 -14.79 11.66 7.51
CA PRO A 85 -15.28 12.66 6.56
C PRO A 85 -16.12 12.09 5.40
N SER A 86 -15.96 10.80 5.10
CA SER A 86 -16.78 10.07 4.13
C SER A 86 -18.23 9.84 4.59
N GLY A 87 -18.56 10.15 5.84
CA GLY A 87 -19.83 9.79 6.48
C GLY A 87 -19.94 8.28 6.76
N HIS A 88 -18.85 7.52 6.65
CA HIS A 88 -18.85 6.07 6.76
C HIS A 88 -17.73 5.57 7.65
N GLY A 89 -18.11 5.10 8.85
CA GLY A 89 -17.17 4.61 9.84
C GLY A 89 -16.59 5.72 10.72
N LEU A 90 -15.53 5.35 11.43
CA LEU A 90 -14.80 6.15 12.40
C LEU A 90 -13.36 6.31 11.95
N VAL A 91 -12.76 7.42 12.38
CA VAL A 91 -11.38 7.76 12.12
C VAL A 91 -10.67 8.20 13.39
N ILE A 92 -9.40 7.82 13.54
CA ILE A 92 -8.47 8.31 14.55
C ILE A 92 -7.30 8.98 13.83
N ARG A 93 -7.03 10.24 14.19
CA ARG A 93 -5.89 11.01 13.68
C ARG A 93 -4.74 10.92 14.69
N HIS A 94 -3.70 10.19 14.33
CA HIS A 94 -2.52 10.03 15.17
C HIS A 94 -1.56 11.22 14.99
N PRO A 95 -0.91 11.72 16.07
CA PRO A 95 0.00 12.87 15.98
C PRO A 95 1.17 12.72 15.00
N SER A 96 1.54 11.49 14.63
CA SER A 96 2.60 11.22 13.65
C SER A 96 2.19 11.46 12.19
N GLY A 97 0.94 11.85 11.91
CA GLY A 97 0.44 12.01 10.55
C GLY A 97 -0.20 10.74 9.96
N ILE A 98 -0.46 9.73 10.79
CA ILE A 98 -1.21 8.53 10.40
C ILE A 98 -2.70 8.73 10.69
N GLU A 99 -3.55 8.47 9.69
CA GLU A 99 -5.00 8.47 9.82
C GLU A 99 -5.51 7.02 9.79
N PHE A 100 -6.02 6.53 10.92
CA PHE A 100 -6.60 5.19 11.02
C PHE A 100 -8.10 5.25 10.81
N ALA A 101 -8.64 4.49 9.87
CA ALA A 101 -10.08 4.37 9.64
C ALA A 101 -10.54 2.92 9.86
N ASP A 102 -11.74 2.71 10.42
CA ASP A 102 -12.34 1.37 10.55
C ASP A 102 -13.08 0.93 9.27
N ARG A 103 -13.40 1.89 8.42
CA ARG A 103 -14.05 1.71 7.11
C ARG A 103 -13.50 2.74 6.12
N TRP A 104 -13.48 2.38 4.84
CA TRP A 104 -12.91 3.24 3.80
C TRP A 104 -13.91 4.30 3.32
N THR A 105 -14.70 3.97 2.30
CA THR A 105 -15.84 4.78 1.84
C THR A 105 -17.00 3.87 1.48
N PRO A 106 -18.26 4.36 1.40
CA PRO A 106 -19.40 3.54 1.01
C PRO A 106 -19.14 2.74 -0.28
N GLY A 107 -19.59 1.49 -0.30
CA GLY A 107 -19.42 0.58 -1.45
C GLY A 107 -18.08 -0.15 -1.50
N TRP A 108 -17.26 -0.06 -0.45
CA TRP A 108 -16.01 -0.83 -0.31
C TRP A 108 -16.09 -1.79 0.87
N SER A 109 -15.65 -3.03 0.65
CA SER A 109 -15.53 -4.03 1.72
C SER A 109 -14.18 -3.88 2.41
N THR A 110 -14.18 -3.63 3.73
CA THR A 110 -12.95 -3.52 4.54
C THR A 110 -12.13 -4.82 4.47
N GLY A 111 -12.76 -5.97 4.71
CA GLY A 111 -12.09 -7.26 4.65
C GLY A 111 -11.52 -7.58 3.26
N TYR A 112 -12.18 -7.15 2.17
CA TYR A 112 -11.62 -7.29 0.82
C TYR A 112 -10.35 -6.46 0.63
N LEU A 113 -10.41 -5.18 1.01
CA LEU A 113 -9.27 -4.27 0.87
C LEU A 113 -8.05 -4.75 1.67
N ILE A 114 -8.27 -5.36 2.84
CA ILE A 114 -7.22 -5.93 3.68
C ILE A 114 -6.69 -7.24 3.10
N SER A 115 -7.57 -8.20 2.80
CA SER A 115 -7.16 -9.55 2.35
C SER A 115 -6.53 -9.58 0.96
N SER A 116 -6.83 -8.59 0.11
CA SER A 116 -6.29 -8.52 -1.25
C SER A 116 -5.05 -7.63 -1.38
N ALA A 117 -4.52 -7.09 -0.28
CA ALA A 117 -3.41 -6.14 -0.28
C ALA A 117 -2.14 -6.70 -0.96
N ASP A 118 -1.43 -5.83 -1.68
CA ASP A 118 -0.07 -6.10 -2.14
C ASP A 118 0.89 -5.90 -0.96
N VAL A 119 1.72 -6.88 -0.65
CA VAL A 119 2.73 -6.76 0.42
C VAL A 119 4.05 -6.26 -0.15
N ILE A 120 4.51 -5.10 0.31
CA ILE A 120 5.78 -4.47 -0.10
C ILE A 120 6.60 -4.18 1.14
N ASP A 121 7.83 -4.70 1.19
CA ASP A 121 8.72 -4.63 2.38
C ASP A 121 8.03 -5.03 3.68
N GLY A 122 7.18 -6.07 3.59
CA GLY A 122 6.39 -6.57 4.71
C GLY A 122 5.15 -5.73 5.05
N ILE A 123 4.95 -4.55 4.47
CA ILE A 123 3.78 -3.69 4.75
C ILE A 123 2.64 -4.01 3.76
N PRO A 124 1.40 -4.24 4.21
CA PRO A 124 0.26 -4.45 3.32
C PRO A 124 -0.23 -3.12 2.74
N PHE A 125 -0.24 -2.98 1.42
CA PHE A 125 -0.77 -1.82 0.70
C PHE A 125 -2.01 -2.19 -0.12
N MET A 126 -3.00 -1.30 -0.16
CA MET A 126 -4.17 -1.44 -1.03
C MET A 126 -3.69 -1.62 -2.47
N ARG A 127 -4.31 -2.52 -3.23
CA ARG A 127 -3.89 -2.74 -4.62
C ARG A 127 -4.04 -1.46 -5.43
N LEU A 128 -3.11 -1.25 -6.34
CA LEU A 128 -3.08 -0.03 -7.15
C LEU A 128 -4.35 0.14 -8.00
N GLY A 129 -4.96 -0.96 -8.46
CA GLY A 129 -6.23 -0.94 -9.19
C GLY A 129 -7.43 -0.51 -8.33
N ASP A 130 -7.44 -0.88 -7.05
CA ASP A 130 -8.47 -0.45 -6.10
C ASP A 130 -8.31 1.03 -5.77
N VAL A 131 -7.08 1.50 -5.55
CA VAL A 131 -6.76 2.93 -5.38
C VAL A 131 -7.18 3.75 -6.59
N LEU A 132 -6.90 3.27 -7.82
CA LEU A 132 -7.35 3.93 -9.05
C LEU A 132 -8.87 4.05 -9.09
N THR A 133 -9.58 2.95 -8.85
CA THR A 133 -11.05 2.91 -8.88
C THR A 133 -11.65 3.87 -7.87
N TRP A 134 -11.12 3.91 -6.64
CA TRP A 134 -11.56 4.84 -5.62
C TRP A 134 -11.29 6.30 -6.02
N LYS A 135 -10.08 6.62 -6.47
CA LYS A 135 -9.72 7.99 -6.91
C LYS A 135 -10.57 8.45 -8.10
N GLN A 136 -10.90 7.57 -9.04
CA GLN A 136 -11.78 7.88 -10.17
C GLN A 136 -13.22 8.19 -9.73
N ARG A 137 -13.73 7.48 -8.71
CA ARG A 137 -15.05 7.76 -8.12
C ARG A 137 -15.06 9.07 -7.33
N ALA A 138 -14.03 9.32 -6.52
CA ALA A 138 -13.92 10.53 -5.71
C ALA A 138 -13.64 11.78 -6.55
N ARG A 139 -12.81 11.63 -7.58
CA ARG A 139 -12.45 12.62 -8.61
C ARG A 139 -12.15 14.02 -8.08
N ARG A 140 -11.48 14.12 -6.93
CA ARG A 140 -11.08 15.41 -6.34
C ARG A 140 -9.94 16.01 -7.15
N ALA A 141 -9.78 17.33 -7.12
CA ALA A 141 -8.69 18.02 -7.83
C ALA A 141 -7.31 17.41 -7.51
N LYS A 142 -7.06 17.05 -6.24
CA LYS A 142 -5.81 16.40 -5.79
C LYS A 142 -5.59 14.97 -6.30
N ASP A 143 -6.64 14.28 -6.76
CA ASP A 143 -6.55 12.91 -7.27
C ASP A 143 -6.22 12.84 -8.76
N LEU A 144 -6.43 13.92 -9.52
CA LEU A 144 -6.22 13.91 -10.98
C LEU A 144 -4.79 13.54 -11.39
N PRO A 145 -3.72 14.07 -10.74
CA PRO A 145 -2.35 13.67 -11.06
C PRO A 145 -2.08 12.18 -10.78
N ASP A 146 -2.62 11.67 -9.67
CA ASP A 146 -2.48 10.26 -9.27
C ASP A 146 -3.14 9.33 -10.28
N ILE A 147 -4.38 9.64 -10.70
CA ILE A 147 -5.12 8.89 -11.73
C ILE A 147 -4.32 8.86 -13.04
N ALA A 148 -3.76 10.00 -13.44
CA ALA A 148 -2.96 10.09 -14.65
C ALA A 148 -1.66 9.27 -14.55
N ALA A 149 -0.98 9.28 -13.41
CA ALA A 149 0.23 8.50 -13.18
C ALA A 149 -0.02 6.99 -13.28
N ILE A 150 -1.09 6.50 -12.63
CA ILE A 150 -1.48 5.09 -12.72
C ILE A 150 -1.89 4.72 -14.16
N GLY A 151 -2.61 5.60 -14.86
CA GLY A 151 -2.98 5.40 -16.25
C GLY A 151 -1.79 5.29 -17.21
N ARG A 152 -0.75 6.13 -17.01
CA ARG A 152 0.52 6.03 -17.75
C ARG A 152 1.22 4.71 -17.48
N LEU A 153 1.33 4.30 -16.22
CA LEU A 153 1.92 3.01 -15.84
C LEU A 153 1.20 1.85 -16.53
N ARG A 154 -0.14 1.83 -16.47
CA ARG A 154 -0.96 0.78 -17.13
C ARG A 154 -0.73 0.73 -18.63
N THR A 155 -0.62 1.90 -19.27
CA THR A 155 -0.36 2.00 -20.72
C THR A 155 1.03 1.48 -21.07
N ALA A 156 2.05 1.84 -20.28
CA ALA A 156 3.41 1.37 -20.47
C ALA A 156 3.49 -0.16 -20.30
N TRP A 157 2.85 -0.70 -19.26
CA TRP A 157 2.80 -2.14 -19.01
C TRP A 157 2.15 -2.91 -20.17
N ASN A 158 1.03 -2.41 -20.70
CA ASN A 158 0.33 -3.05 -21.82
C ASN A 158 1.08 -2.95 -23.15
N ARG A 159 2.01 -1.98 -23.29
CA ARG A 159 2.83 -1.79 -24.50
C ARG A 159 4.19 -2.48 -24.43
N ALA A 160 4.65 -2.87 -23.25
CA ALA A 160 5.88 -3.63 -23.11
C ALA A 160 5.72 -4.95 -23.89
N PRO A 161 6.68 -5.33 -24.76
CA PRO A 161 6.63 -6.62 -25.40
C PRO A 161 6.58 -7.67 -24.28
N GLN A 162 5.52 -8.49 -24.29
CA GLN A 162 5.49 -9.69 -23.46
C GLN A 162 6.57 -10.61 -24.02
N SER A 163 7.81 -10.48 -23.53
CA SER A 163 8.86 -11.42 -23.85
C SER A 163 8.38 -12.80 -23.43
N MET A 164 8.18 -13.65 -24.44
CA MET A 164 7.76 -15.05 -24.40
C MET A 164 8.07 -15.75 -23.07
N ALA A 165 7.01 -16.03 -22.31
CA ALA A 165 6.96 -17.27 -21.55
C ALA A 165 6.82 -18.41 -22.60
N ALA A 166 7.95 -19.00 -22.97
CA ALA A 166 8.06 -20.28 -23.64
C ALA A 166 9.06 -21.12 -22.86
#